data_AF-A0A351IXV2-F1
#
_entry.id   AF-A0A351IXV2-F1
#
_cell.length_a   1.000
_cell.length_b   1.000
_cell.length_c   1.000
_cell.angle_alpha   90.00
_cell.angle_beta   90.00
_cell.angle_gamma   90.00
#
_symmetry.space_group_name_H-M   'P 1'
#
loop_
_entity.id
_entity.type
_entity.pdbx_description
1 polymer ?
#
loop_
_entity_poly.entity_id
_entity_poly.type
_entity_poly.pdbx_seq_one_letter_code
_entity_poly.pdbx_strand_id
1 'polypeptide(L)'
;MQTLKKFICEKIIGVLGEISPSAAELETYFEYPPNPEMGDLALACFKLSKTMRKAPAVIATGLAEALQGKTDGYFDDMQAVSGYLNFFIADSYRVNVVLTSILNHGDEYGRGHEGDGKTMCIDFSSPNIAKPFHIGHLGTTAIGHSLRRIYAFSGYHCVGINHLGDWGTQFGRLIVAYKGWGSKEDVELGGVAELSRIYKEFYIKAEEDPSLHDQAKAWFTAMENGNREALELGNWFKEISLSEFKKTYDLLGIEFESWAGESFYNDQMQAVVDELTEKRLLEKSDGAMLVNLEEDGMPPCLILKNDGSTLYATRDIAAAIYRYHTYGFDTSLYVTDAGQSLHFAQFFKVIEKMGYPWASRLRH
;
A
#
# COMPACT_ATOMS: atom_id res chain seq x y z
N MET A 1 -1.05 -25.48 6.05
CA MET A 1 -2.26 -25.99 5.36
C MET A 1 -2.08 -26.08 3.85
N GLN A 2 -1.43 -25.11 3.19
CA GLN A 2 -1.16 -25.15 1.75
C GLN A 2 -0.32 -26.37 1.32
N THR A 3 0.64 -26.80 2.13
CA THR A 3 1.44 -28.02 1.89
C THR A 3 0.59 -29.30 1.91
N LEU A 4 -0.35 -29.41 2.86
CA LEU A 4 -1.29 -30.55 2.93
C LEU A 4 -2.23 -30.56 1.71
N LYS A 5 -2.72 -29.39 1.32
CA LYS A 5 -3.58 -29.22 0.14
C LYS A 5 -2.86 -29.63 -1.15
N LYS A 6 -1.60 -29.23 -1.32
CA LYS A 6 -0.75 -29.69 -2.44
C LYS A 6 -0.53 -31.20 -2.42
N PHE A 7 -0.14 -31.74 -1.26
CA PHE A 7 0.06 -33.18 -1.08
C PHE A 7 -1.19 -33.99 -1.47
N ILE A 8 -2.37 -33.62 -0.97
CA ILE A 8 -3.59 -34.37 -1.27
C ILE A 8 -4.03 -34.20 -2.74
N CYS A 9 -3.79 -33.02 -3.35
CA CYS A 9 -4.00 -32.83 -4.78
C CYS A 9 -3.15 -33.81 -5.60
N GLU A 10 -1.86 -33.97 -5.28
CA GLU A 10 -0.98 -34.93 -5.96
C GLU A 10 -1.49 -36.37 -5.83
N LYS A 11 -1.97 -36.77 -4.64
CA LYS A 11 -2.56 -38.10 -4.44
C LYS A 11 -3.83 -38.30 -5.26
N ILE A 12 -4.72 -37.31 -5.29
CA ILE A 12 -5.96 -37.36 -6.09
C ILE A 12 -5.64 -37.43 -7.58
N ILE A 13 -4.70 -36.61 -8.07
CA ILE A 13 -4.27 -36.65 -9.48
C ILE A 13 -3.72 -38.04 -9.81
N GLY A 14 -2.89 -38.63 -8.94
CA GLY A 14 -2.39 -39.98 -9.11
C GLY A 14 -3.48 -41.06 -9.16
N VAL A 15 -4.59 -40.86 -8.45
CA VAL A 15 -5.76 -41.75 -8.48
C VAL A 15 -6.60 -41.55 -9.75
N LEU A 16 -6.78 -40.30 -10.18
CA LEU A 16 -7.62 -39.95 -11.34
C LEU A 16 -6.91 -40.14 -12.69
N GLY A 17 -5.58 -40.14 -12.72
CA GLY A 17 -4.78 -40.32 -13.91
C GLY A 17 -5.05 -39.27 -14.99
N GLU A 18 -5.17 -39.70 -16.25
CA GLU A 18 -5.35 -38.82 -17.41
C GLU A 18 -6.66 -38.01 -17.40
N ILE A 19 -7.62 -38.39 -16.55
CA ILE A 19 -8.93 -37.73 -16.45
C ILE A 19 -8.88 -36.58 -15.42
N SER A 20 -7.77 -36.41 -14.70
CA SER A 20 -7.62 -35.39 -13.67
C SER A 20 -7.55 -33.97 -14.24
N PRO A 21 -8.16 -32.96 -13.60
CA PRO A 21 -7.83 -31.57 -13.86
C PRO A 21 -6.39 -31.26 -13.46
N SER A 22 -5.90 -30.08 -13.86
CA SER A 22 -4.59 -29.58 -13.42
C SER A 22 -4.54 -29.41 -11.90
N ALA A 23 -3.35 -29.48 -11.30
CA ALA A 23 -3.20 -29.30 -9.85
C ALA A 23 -3.72 -27.93 -9.38
N ALA A 24 -3.41 -26.86 -10.12
CA ALA A 24 -3.88 -25.51 -9.81
C ALA A 24 -5.41 -25.42 -9.83
N GLU A 25 -6.06 -26.07 -10.81
CA GLU A 25 -7.51 -26.11 -10.89
C GLU A 25 -8.11 -26.93 -9.74
N LEU A 26 -7.58 -28.12 -9.46
CA LEU A 26 -8.04 -28.99 -8.38
C LEU A 26 -7.92 -28.31 -7.01
N GLU A 27 -6.86 -27.53 -6.78
CA GLU A 27 -6.71 -26.73 -5.56
C GLU A 27 -7.91 -25.78 -5.36
N THR A 28 -8.48 -25.21 -6.41
CA THR A 28 -9.67 -24.32 -6.29
C THR A 28 -10.96 -25.08 -5.91
N TYR A 29 -10.94 -26.41 -5.95
CA TYR A 29 -12.10 -27.23 -5.61
C TYR A 29 -12.19 -27.55 -4.12
N PHE A 30 -11.12 -27.26 -3.39
CA PHE A 30 -11.06 -27.43 -1.94
C PHE A 30 -11.59 -26.21 -1.20
N GLU A 31 -12.36 -26.49 -0.16
CA GLU A 31 -12.99 -25.51 0.72
C GLU A 31 -12.63 -25.81 2.17
N TYR A 32 -12.71 -24.77 3.01
CA TYR A 32 -12.58 -24.91 4.46
C TYR A 32 -13.98 -25.06 5.06
N PRO A 33 -14.30 -26.21 5.65
CA PRO A 33 -15.63 -26.42 6.22
C PRO A 33 -15.92 -25.40 7.32
N PRO A 34 -17.17 -24.92 7.45
CA PRO A 34 -17.54 -23.93 8.45
C PRO A 34 -17.63 -24.51 9.88
N ASN A 35 -17.71 -25.84 10.01
CA ASN A 35 -17.78 -26.56 11.29
C ASN A 35 -16.70 -27.65 11.31
N PRO A 36 -15.88 -27.75 12.38
CA PRO A 36 -14.88 -28.81 12.56
C PRO A 36 -15.40 -30.25 12.44
N GLU A 37 -16.68 -30.51 12.74
CA GLU A 37 -17.30 -31.83 12.56
C GLU A 37 -17.36 -32.28 11.10
N MET A 38 -17.24 -31.34 10.16
CA MET A 38 -17.22 -31.59 8.71
C MET A 38 -15.81 -31.76 8.15
N GLY A 39 -14.79 -31.88 9.01
CA GLY A 39 -13.39 -32.02 8.63
C GLY A 39 -12.64 -30.68 8.57
N ASP A 40 -11.33 -30.78 8.37
CA ASP A 40 -10.41 -29.64 8.26
C ASP A 40 -10.34 -29.09 6.83
N LEU A 41 -10.66 -29.92 5.85
CA LEU A 41 -10.61 -29.60 4.42
C LEU A 41 -11.69 -30.42 3.70
N ALA A 42 -12.38 -29.83 2.73
CA ALA A 42 -13.38 -30.55 1.94
C ALA A 42 -13.15 -30.37 0.44
N LEU A 43 -13.17 -31.46 -0.33
CA LEU A 43 -13.15 -31.42 -1.78
C LEU A 43 -14.59 -31.42 -2.31
N ALA A 44 -14.98 -30.36 -3.02
CA ALA A 44 -16.28 -30.27 -3.68
C ALA A 44 -16.32 -31.14 -4.96
N CYS A 45 -16.69 -32.42 -4.84
CA CYS A 45 -16.64 -33.37 -5.97
C CYS A 45 -17.63 -33.06 -7.10
N PHE A 46 -18.60 -32.15 -6.89
CA PHE A 46 -19.48 -31.63 -7.94
C PHE A 46 -18.70 -30.99 -9.09
N LYS A 47 -17.56 -30.35 -8.79
CA LYS A 47 -16.69 -29.73 -9.80
C LYS A 47 -16.01 -30.80 -10.68
N LEU A 48 -15.87 -32.03 -10.19
CA LEU A 48 -15.33 -33.18 -10.94
C LEU A 48 -16.39 -33.94 -11.74
N SER A 49 -17.69 -33.76 -11.46
CA SER A 49 -18.76 -34.54 -12.06
C SER A 49 -18.83 -34.44 -13.58
N LYS A 50 -18.55 -33.27 -14.15
CA LYS A 50 -18.55 -33.08 -15.61
C LYS A 50 -17.42 -33.86 -16.28
N THR A 51 -16.22 -33.80 -15.70
CA THR A 51 -15.02 -34.47 -16.22
C THR A 51 -15.13 -35.98 -16.06
N MET A 52 -15.58 -36.45 -14.90
CA MET A 52 -15.66 -37.88 -14.59
C MET A 52 -16.95 -38.56 -15.08
N ARG A 53 -17.96 -37.78 -15.51
CA ARG A 53 -19.29 -38.25 -15.91
C ARG A 53 -19.95 -39.17 -14.87
N LYS A 54 -19.75 -38.86 -13.60
CA LYS A 54 -20.28 -39.60 -12.43
C LYS A 54 -20.96 -38.66 -11.45
N ALA A 55 -21.91 -39.19 -10.70
CA ALA A 55 -22.58 -38.44 -9.63
C ALA A 55 -21.56 -38.03 -8.54
N PRO A 56 -21.65 -36.82 -7.97
CA PRO A 56 -20.69 -36.31 -6.97
C PRO A 56 -20.48 -37.25 -5.78
N ALA A 57 -21.56 -37.84 -5.25
CA ALA A 57 -21.48 -38.79 -4.13
C ALA A 57 -20.66 -40.04 -4.49
N VAL A 58 -20.83 -40.57 -5.71
CA VAL A 58 -20.06 -41.73 -6.20
C VAL A 58 -18.59 -41.37 -6.37
N ILE A 59 -18.29 -40.15 -6.82
CA ILE A 59 -16.91 -39.65 -6.93
C ILE A 59 -16.27 -39.55 -5.55
N ALA A 60 -16.96 -38.93 -4.58
CA ALA A 60 -16.46 -38.76 -3.22
C ALA A 60 -16.16 -40.10 -2.55
N THR A 61 -17.10 -41.06 -2.60
CA THR A 61 -16.90 -42.40 -2.05
C THR A 61 -15.75 -43.13 -2.75
N GLY A 62 -15.71 -43.11 -4.08
CA GLY A 62 -14.64 -43.79 -4.82
C GLY A 62 -13.26 -43.19 -4.58
N LEU A 63 -13.16 -41.87 -4.38
CA LEU A 63 -11.91 -41.21 -3.99
C LEU A 63 -11.50 -41.57 -2.56
N ALA A 64 -12.44 -41.60 -1.61
CA ALA A 64 -12.15 -42.01 -0.23
C ALA A 64 -11.54 -43.42 -0.17
N GLU A 65 -12.15 -44.37 -0.88
CA GLU A 65 -11.65 -45.75 -0.98
C GLU A 65 -10.27 -45.81 -1.67
N ALA A 66 -10.10 -45.10 -2.78
CA ALA A 66 -8.86 -45.16 -3.57
C ALA A 66 -7.68 -44.44 -2.91
N LEU A 67 -7.93 -43.55 -1.96
CA LEU A 67 -6.92 -42.83 -1.17
C LEU A 67 -6.55 -43.55 0.14
N GLN A 68 -7.31 -44.56 0.55
CA GLN A 68 -7.01 -45.34 1.75
C GLN A 68 -5.60 -45.93 1.69
N GLY A 69 -4.81 -45.76 2.75
CA GLY A 69 -3.41 -46.20 2.82
C GLY A 69 -2.41 -45.33 2.03
N LYS A 70 -2.87 -44.28 1.32
CA LYS A 70 -2.00 -43.35 0.56
C LYS A 70 -1.79 -42.02 1.28
N THR A 71 -2.47 -41.83 2.41
CA THR A 71 -2.52 -40.60 3.20
C THR A 71 -2.14 -40.83 4.66
N ASP A 72 -1.57 -42.00 4.98
CA ASP A 72 -1.22 -42.40 6.33
C ASP A 72 -0.25 -41.41 6.98
N GLY A 73 -0.55 -41.02 8.22
CA GLY A 73 0.19 -40.01 8.96
C GLY A 73 -0.08 -38.57 8.55
N TYR A 74 -0.97 -38.31 7.59
CA TYR A 74 -1.43 -36.97 7.21
C TYR A 74 -2.90 -36.73 7.56
N PHE A 75 -3.76 -37.73 7.33
CA PHE A 75 -5.20 -37.66 7.62
C PHE A 75 -5.62 -38.89 8.42
N ASP A 76 -6.38 -38.69 9.50
CA ASP A 76 -6.93 -39.77 10.34
C ASP A 76 -8.21 -40.36 9.71
N ASP A 77 -8.97 -39.54 8.99
CA ASP A 77 -10.22 -39.96 8.37
C ASP A 77 -10.53 -39.19 7.07
N MET A 78 -11.31 -39.82 6.20
CA MET A 78 -11.82 -39.28 4.94
C MET A 78 -13.27 -39.72 4.75
N GLN A 79 -14.20 -38.77 4.83
CA GLN A 79 -15.63 -39.06 4.80
C GLN A 79 -16.30 -38.48 3.55
N ALA A 80 -16.99 -39.35 2.80
CA ALA A 80 -17.82 -38.95 1.68
C ALA A 80 -19.22 -38.56 2.17
N VAL A 81 -19.55 -37.26 2.16
CA VAL A 81 -20.82 -36.73 2.65
C VAL A 81 -21.42 -35.78 1.63
N SER A 82 -22.63 -36.08 1.15
CA SER A 82 -23.41 -35.18 0.28
C SER A 82 -22.64 -34.62 -0.93
N GLY A 83 -21.77 -35.44 -1.55
CA GLY A 83 -20.98 -35.01 -2.72
C GLY A 83 -19.70 -34.23 -2.39
N TYR A 84 -19.34 -34.12 -1.12
CA TYR A 84 -18.02 -33.70 -0.66
C TYR A 84 -17.21 -34.90 -0.21
N LEU A 85 -15.89 -34.80 -0.37
CA LEU A 85 -14.95 -35.64 0.35
C LEU A 85 -14.27 -34.79 1.43
N ASN A 86 -14.64 -35.04 2.68
CA ASN A 86 -14.15 -34.32 3.85
C ASN A 86 -12.91 -35.02 4.41
N PHE A 87 -11.87 -34.27 4.73
CA PHE A 87 -10.60 -34.75 5.23
C PHE A 87 -10.38 -34.28 6.67
N PHE A 88 -10.03 -35.22 7.54
CA PHE A 88 -9.71 -34.95 8.94
C PHE A 88 -8.20 -35.12 9.13
N ILE A 89 -7.50 -34.03 9.44
CA ILE A 89 -6.04 -34.03 9.59
C ILE A 89 -5.66 -34.88 10.79
N ALA A 90 -4.65 -35.71 10.62
CA ALA A 90 -4.21 -36.60 11.68
C ALA A 90 -3.65 -35.84 12.87
N ASP A 91 -4.01 -36.24 14.09
CA ASP A 91 -3.42 -35.65 15.30
C ASP A 91 -1.91 -35.90 15.36
N SER A 92 -1.48 -37.07 14.86
CA SER A 92 -0.05 -37.40 14.70
C SER A 92 0.66 -36.42 13.75
N TYR A 93 0.00 -35.94 12.68
CA TYR A 93 0.55 -34.92 11.79
C TYR A 93 0.68 -33.57 12.51
N ARG A 94 -0.39 -33.14 13.21
CA ARG A 94 -0.39 -31.87 13.95
C ARG A 94 0.74 -31.83 14.98
N VAL A 95 0.90 -32.90 15.75
CA VAL A 95 1.94 -32.97 16.78
C VAL A 95 3.33 -33.12 16.16
N ASN A 96 3.54 -34.15 15.34
CA ASN A 96 4.90 -34.49 14.92
C ASN A 96 5.44 -33.58 13.82
N VAL A 97 4.57 -32.98 12.99
CA VAL A 97 4.98 -32.11 11.89
C VAL A 97 4.77 -30.65 12.24
N VAL A 98 3.55 -30.26 12.64
CA VAL A 98 3.24 -28.83 12.84
C VAL A 98 3.89 -28.29 14.11
N LEU A 99 3.69 -28.92 15.28
CA LEU A 99 4.30 -28.43 16.53
C LEU A 99 5.82 -28.51 16.46
N THR A 100 6.38 -29.61 15.95
CA THR A 100 7.84 -29.72 15.74
C THR A 100 8.35 -28.61 14.82
N SER A 101 7.63 -28.28 13.74
CA SER A 101 8.02 -27.20 12.83
C SER A 101 7.97 -25.83 13.52
N ILE A 102 6.93 -25.56 14.32
CA ILE A 102 6.82 -24.33 15.12
C ILE A 102 8.00 -24.23 16.09
N LEU A 103 8.31 -25.30 16.81
CA LEU A 103 9.40 -25.31 17.79
C LEU A 103 10.78 -25.17 17.13
N ASN A 104 10.99 -25.76 15.96
CA ASN A 104 12.26 -25.70 15.24
C ASN A 104 12.51 -24.34 14.58
N HIS A 105 11.46 -23.71 14.03
CA HIS A 105 11.60 -22.43 13.33
C HIS A 105 11.36 -21.21 14.25
N GLY A 106 10.68 -21.37 15.39
CA GLY A 106 10.43 -20.29 16.34
C GLY A 106 9.71 -19.10 15.68
N ASP A 107 10.30 -17.91 15.82
CA ASP A 107 9.79 -16.67 15.23
C ASP A 107 9.76 -16.69 13.69
N GLU A 108 10.49 -17.61 13.05
CA GLU A 108 10.54 -17.79 11.59
C GLU A 108 9.42 -18.72 11.09
N TYR A 109 8.62 -19.33 11.98
CA TYR A 109 7.53 -20.20 11.55
C TYR A 109 6.51 -19.43 10.70
N GLY A 110 6.23 -19.95 9.50
CA GLY A 110 5.34 -19.31 8.55
C GLY A 110 6.02 -18.24 7.68
N ARG A 111 7.34 -18.05 7.79
CA ARG A 111 8.11 -17.19 6.88
C ARG A 111 7.94 -17.69 5.45
N GLY A 112 7.64 -16.75 4.56
CA GLY A 112 7.51 -16.98 3.12
C GLY A 112 8.79 -16.62 2.37
N HIS A 113 8.88 -17.11 1.13
CA HIS A 113 9.97 -16.84 0.18
C HIS A 113 9.45 -16.27 -1.14
N GLU A 114 8.16 -15.92 -1.21
CA GLU A 114 7.50 -15.39 -2.39
C GLU A 114 8.11 -14.06 -2.87
N GLY A 115 8.71 -13.33 -1.93
CA GLY A 115 9.39 -12.06 -2.13
C GLY A 115 10.88 -12.13 -2.39
N ASP A 116 11.50 -13.31 -2.38
CA ASP A 116 12.96 -13.42 -2.50
C ASP A 116 13.46 -12.74 -3.79
N GLY A 117 14.40 -11.81 -3.62
CA GLY A 117 14.96 -11.00 -4.71
C GLY A 117 14.04 -9.91 -5.25
N LYS A 118 12.88 -9.65 -4.62
CA LYS A 118 11.93 -8.61 -5.02
C LYS A 118 11.89 -7.45 -4.03
N THR A 119 11.70 -6.25 -4.56
CA THR A 119 11.58 -5.02 -3.75
C THR A 119 10.13 -4.54 -3.68
N MET A 120 9.67 -4.23 -2.46
CA MET A 120 8.34 -3.69 -2.17
C MET A 120 8.47 -2.29 -1.56
N CYS A 121 8.09 -1.25 -2.31
CA CYS A 121 7.92 0.09 -1.73
C CYS A 121 6.54 0.19 -1.07
N ILE A 122 6.47 0.74 0.13
CA ILE A 122 5.21 0.95 0.86
C ILE A 122 5.19 2.38 1.38
N ASP A 123 4.33 3.21 0.81
CA ASP A 123 4.06 4.58 1.24
C ASP A 123 2.92 4.57 2.25
N PHE A 124 3.18 5.01 3.48
CA PHE A 124 2.19 4.98 4.54
C PHE A 124 2.44 6.06 5.59
N SER A 125 1.42 6.30 6.42
CA SER A 125 1.37 7.40 7.39
C SER A 125 1.29 8.79 6.74
N SER A 126 2.36 9.22 6.08
CA SER A 126 2.46 10.41 5.22
C SER A 126 1.68 11.65 5.72
N PRO A 127 1.89 12.08 6.99
CA PRO A 127 1.14 13.18 7.57
C PRO A 127 1.56 14.54 6.97
N ASN A 128 0.66 15.52 7.06
CA ASN A 128 1.00 16.91 6.79
C ASN A 128 1.69 17.52 8.02
N ILE A 129 2.86 18.11 7.82
CA ILE A 129 3.69 18.59 8.92
C ILE A 129 3.10 19.81 9.65
N ALA A 130 2.16 20.53 9.04
CA ALA A 130 1.51 21.70 9.64
C ALA A 130 0.27 21.33 10.48
N LYS A 131 0.01 20.03 10.69
CA LYS A 131 -1.13 19.53 11.47
C LYS A 131 -0.66 18.55 12.56
N PRO A 132 -1.31 18.56 13.73
CA PRO A 132 -1.06 17.54 14.74
C PRO A 132 -1.32 16.13 14.18
N PHE A 133 -0.56 15.16 14.65
CA PHE A 133 -0.87 13.76 14.43
C PHE A 133 -2.19 13.43 15.15
N HIS A 134 -3.17 12.93 14.42
CA HIS A 134 -4.50 12.60 14.96
C HIS A 134 -4.92 11.20 14.53
N ILE A 135 -6.02 10.69 15.10
CA ILE A 135 -6.48 9.31 14.88
C ILE A 135 -6.68 8.94 13.40
N GLY A 136 -7.05 9.91 12.56
CA GLY A 136 -7.14 9.71 11.10
C GLY A 136 -5.81 9.26 10.44
N HIS A 137 -4.64 9.62 10.99
CA HIS A 137 -3.35 9.16 10.48
C HIS A 137 -2.94 7.80 11.05
N LEU A 138 -3.52 7.39 12.19
CA LEU A 138 -3.17 6.11 12.83
C LEU A 138 -3.58 4.91 11.98
N GLY A 139 -4.71 5.00 11.26
CA GLY A 139 -5.20 3.93 10.38
C GLY A 139 -4.19 3.56 9.28
N THR A 140 -3.81 4.54 8.45
CA THR A 140 -2.81 4.34 7.39
C THR A 140 -1.46 3.94 7.96
N THR A 141 -1.08 4.51 9.12
CA THR A 141 0.18 4.19 9.82
C THR A 141 0.24 2.72 10.24
N ALA A 142 -0.77 2.23 10.95
CA ALA A 142 -0.81 0.87 11.47
C ALA A 142 -0.97 -0.17 10.35
N ILE A 143 -1.84 0.11 9.37
CA ILE A 143 -2.05 -0.78 8.21
C ILE A 143 -0.75 -0.89 7.41
N GLY A 144 -0.14 0.24 7.04
CA GLY A 144 1.10 0.24 6.25
C GLY A 144 2.25 -0.45 6.96
N HIS A 145 2.42 -0.20 8.27
CA HIS A 145 3.46 -0.87 9.04
C HIS A 145 3.21 -2.39 9.17
N SER A 146 1.96 -2.81 9.38
CA SER A 146 1.59 -4.23 9.39
C SER A 146 1.91 -4.91 8.05
N LEU A 147 1.52 -4.29 6.94
CA LEU A 147 1.80 -4.79 5.60
C LEU A 147 3.31 -4.88 5.34
N ARG A 148 4.08 -3.87 5.74
CA ARG A 148 5.55 -3.92 5.65
C ARG A 148 6.12 -5.13 6.39
N ARG A 149 5.69 -5.37 7.63
CA ARG A 149 6.17 -6.51 8.43
C ARG A 149 5.78 -7.85 7.79
N ILE A 150 4.55 -7.97 7.28
CA ILE A 150 4.08 -9.17 6.60
C ILE A 150 4.90 -9.44 5.33
N TYR A 151 5.07 -8.45 4.46
CA TYR A 151 5.83 -8.63 3.22
C TYR A 151 7.33 -8.89 3.48
N ALA A 152 7.94 -8.23 4.47
CA ALA A 152 9.31 -8.54 4.89
C ALA A 152 9.43 -9.97 5.44
N PHE A 153 8.41 -10.44 6.17
CA PHE A 153 8.31 -11.83 6.62
C PHE A 153 7.99 -12.82 5.47
N SER A 154 7.59 -12.34 4.30
CA SER A 154 7.44 -13.14 3.07
C SER A 154 8.65 -13.04 2.14
N GLY A 155 9.78 -12.49 2.60
CA GLY A 155 11.04 -12.46 1.87
C GLY A 155 11.28 -11.20 1.01
N TYR A 156 10.35 -10.26 0.96
CA TYR A 156 10.53 -9.02 0.19
C TYR A 156 11.56 -8.10 0.85
N HIS A 157 12.36 -7.41 0.03
CA HIS A 157 13.07 -6.22 0.49
C HIS A 157 12.09 -5.05 0.57
N CYS A 158 11.61 -4.72 1.78
CA CYS A 158 10.65 -3.65 1.97
C CYS A 158 11.32 -2.28 2.19
N VAL A 159 10.87 -1.29 1.44
CA VAL A 159 11.22 0.13 1.62
C VAL A 159 9.98 0.87 2.10
N GLY A 160 9.92 1.16 3.40
CA GLY A 160 8.91 2.01 4.02
C GLY A 160 9.19 3.48 3.74
N ILE A 161 8.20 4.16 3.16
CA ILE A 161 8.29 5.54 2.72
C ILE A 161 7.29 6.37 3.51
N ASN A 162 7.78 7.42 4.16
CA ASN A 162 6.95 8.46 4.76
C ASN A 162 6.93 9.67 3.82
N HIS A 163 5.91 9.75 2.96
CA HIS A 163 5.75 10.81 1.98
C HIS A 163 5.10 12.05 2.61
N LEU A 164 5.87 12.73 3.46
CA LEU A 164 5.39 13.86 4.25
C LEU A 164 4.77 14.95 3.37
N GLY A 165 3.62 15.47 3.81
CA GLY A 165 3.00 16.67 3.26
C GLY A 165 3.76 17.93 3.70
N ASP A 166 4.99 18.07 3.24
CA ASP A 166 5.96 19.10 3.62
C ASP A 166 6.21 20.13 2.52
N TRP A 167 5.26 20.29 1.59
CA TRP A 167 5.26 21.39 0.64
C TRP A 167 3.85 21.93 0.38
N GLY A 168 3.71 23.24 0.26
CA GLY A 168 2.44 23.87 -0.10
C GLY A 168 2.11 25.13 0.68
N THR A 169 0.99 25.76 0.31
CA THR A 169 0.55 27.06 0.86
C THR A 169 0.40 27.07 2.39
N GLN A 170 0.25 25.91 3.04
CA GLN A 170 0.25 25.79 4.49
C GLN A 170 1.52 26.35 5.14
N PHE A 171 2.68 26.26 4.48
CA PHE A 171 3.93 26.86 4.97
C PHE A 171 3.89 28.37 4.91
N GLY A 172 3.40 28.93 3.81
CA GLY A 172 3.23 30.37 3.69
C GLY A 172 2.31 30.93 4.77
N ARG A 173 1.21 30.23 5.06
CA ARG A 173 0.30 30.56 6.17
C ARG A 173 1.01 30.46 7.52
N LEU A 174 1.81 29.41 7.75
CA LEU A 174 2.55 29.23 8.99
C LEU A 174 3.63 30.30 9.19
N ILE A 175 4.29 30.76 8.12
CA ILE A 175 5.24 31.87 8.17
C ILE A 175 4.54 33.19 8.55
N VAL A 176 3.40 33.50 7.90
CA VAL A 176 2.59 34.67 8.27
C VAL A 176 2.13 34.57 9.72
N ALA A 177 1.65 33.40 10.13
CA ALA A 177 1.20 33.13 11.49
C ALA A 177 2.31 33.34 12.52
N TYR A 178 3.50 32.80 12.25
CA TYR A 178 4.67 32.93 13.10
C TYR A 178 5.09 34.39 13.22
N LYS A 179 5.15 35.11 12.11
CA LYS A 179 5.54 36.53 12.11
C LYS A 179 4.51 37.45 12.77
N GLY A 180 3.23 37.07 12.76
CA GLY A 180 2.14 37.85 13.34
C GLY A 180 1.86 37.56 14.81
N TRP A 181 1.86 36.28 15.19
CA TRP A 181 1.34 35.81 16.49
C TRP A 181 2.19 34.73 17.16
N GLY A 182 3.41 34.49 16.66
CA GLY A 182 4.37 33.55 17.23
C GLY A 182 5.65 34.24 17.69
N SER A 183 6.45 33.49 18.43
CA SER A 183 7.82 33.85 18.80
C SER A 183 8.71 32.62 18.71
N LYS A 184 10.03 32.83 18.65
CA LYS A 184 10.97 31.72 18.60
C LYS A 184 10.89 30.90 19.88
N GLU A 185 10.84 31.59 21.02
CA GLU A 185 10.80 31.02 22.35
C GLU A 185 9.55 30.15 22.56
N ASP A 186 8.37 30.63 22.15
CA ASP A 186 7.12 29.88 22.29
C ASP A 186 7.12 28.62 21.42
N VAL A 187 7.64 28.71 20.19
CA VAL A 187 7.70 27.59 19.25
C VAL A 187 8.71 26.53 19.70
N GLU A 188 9.87 26.92 20.24
CA GLU A 188 10.85 25.98 20.81
C GLU A 188 10.31 25.26 22.05
N LEU A 189 9.52 25.94 22.88
CA LEU A 189 8.93 25.36 24.08
C LEU A 189 7.70 24.48 23.78
N GLY A 190 6.80 24.97 22.92
CA GLY A 190 5.51 24.34 22.63
C GLY A 190 5.50 23.40 21.43
N GLY A 191 6.55 23.42 20.60
CA GLY A 191 6.70 22.56 19.43
C GLY A 191 5.48 22.59 18.49
N VAL A 192 5.00 21.40 18.09
CA VAL A 192 3.85 21.25 17.18
C VAL A 192 2.56 21.84 17.73
N ALA A 193 2.38 21.82 19.06
CA ALA A 193 1.18 22.40 19.68
C ALA A 193 1.14 23.92 19.45
N GLU A 194 2.28 24.59 19.57
CA GLU A 194 2.38 26.02 19.32
C GLU A 194 2.24 26.36 17.83
N LEU A 195 2.90 25.60 16.93
CA LEU A 195 2.70 25.75 15.48
C LEU A 195 1.22 25.59 15.10
N SER A 196 0.52 24.64 15.73
CA SER A 196 -0.91 24.43 15.51
C SER A 196 -1.77 25.57 16.08
N ARG A 197 -1.36 26.19 17.18
CA ARG A 197 -2.04 27.34 17.79
C ARG A 197 -1.97 28.55 16.85
N ILE A 198 -0.76 28.94 16.44
CA ILE A 198 -0.58 30.09 15.53
C ILE A 198 -1.24 29.84 14.18
N TYR A 199 -1.20 28.61 13.67
CA TYR A 199 -1.87 28.25 12.42
C TYR A 199 -3.39 28.40 12.50
N LYS A 200 -4.01 28.06 13.65
CA LYS A 200 -5.44 28.31 13.88
C LYS A 200 -5.73 29.81 13.99
N GLU A 201 -4.88 30.55 14.68
CA GLU A 201 -4.99 32.01 14.81
C GLU A 201 -4.99 32.69 13.42
N PHE A 202 -4.16 32.20 12.49
CA PHE A 202 -4.16 32.66 11.10
C PHE A 202 -5.54 32.57 10.44
N TYR A 203 -6.27 31.46 10.60
CA TYR A 203 -7.60 31.35 9.97
C TYR A 203 -8.61 32.30 10.59
N ILE A 204 -8.61 32.41 11.92
CA ILE A 204 -9.50 33.35 12.64
C ILE A 204 -9.25 34.78 12.13
N LYS A 205 -7.97 35.17 11.99
CA LYS A 205 -7.60 36.50 11.52
C LYS A 205 -7.83 36.69 10.03
N ALA A 206 -7.70 35.65 9.21
CA ALA A 206 -7.95 35.71 7.77
C ALA A 206 -9.45 35.85 7.42
N GLU A 207 -10.36 35.47 8.33
CA GLU A 207 -11.79 35.79 8.20
C GLU A 207 -12.04 37.30 8.30
N GLU A 208 -11.28 38.00 9.13
CA GLU A 208 -11.37 39.45 9.34
C GLU A 208 -10.53 40.24 8.31
N ASP A 209 -9.37 39.71 7.92
CA ASP A 209 -8.44 40.29 6.95
C ASP A 209 -8.07 39.28 5.85
N PRO A 210 -8.82 39.25 4.74
CA PRO A 210 -8.53 38.36 3.62
C PRO A 210 -7.15 38.57 2.98
N SER A 211 -6.49 39.72 3.20
CA SER A 211 -5.15 40.00 2.63
C SER A 211 -4.08 39.05 3.19
N LEU A 212 -4.31 38.46 4.37
CA LEU A 212 -3.43 37.45 4.96
C LEU A 212 -3.28 36.22 4.06
N HIS A 213 -4.30 35.87 3.27
CA HIS A 213 -4.18 34.80 2.28
C HIS A 213 -3.22 35.15 1.14
N ASP A 214 -3.19 36.40 0.71
CA ASP A 214 -2.28 36.84 -0.35
C ASP A 214 -0.85 36.97 0.17
N GLN A 215 -0.67 37.41 1.43
CA GLN A 215 0.63 37.35 2.11
C GLN A 215 1.13 35.91 2.23
N ALA A 216 0.26 34.97 2.61
CA ALA A 216 0.63 33.56 2.70
C ALA A 216 1.04 32.98 1.34
N LYS A 217 0.32 33.31 0.27
CA LYS A 217 0.73 32.94 -1.10
C LYS A 217 2.09 33.54 -1.45
N ALA A 218 2.31 34.83 -1.16
CA ALA A 218 3.57 35.49 -1.44
C ALA A 218 4.76 34.84 -0.71
N TRP A 219 4.59 34.47 0.56
CA TRP A 219 5.61 33.73 1.33
C TRP A 219 5.89 32.35 0.76
N PHE A 220 4.85 31.64 0.32
CA PHE A 220 5.03 30.35 -0.32
C PHE A 220 5.73 30.47 -1.68
N THR A 221 5.34 31.44 -2.52
CA THR A 221 6.05 31.73 -3.78
C THR A 221 7.49 32.17 -3.54
N ALA A 222 7.77 32.92 -2.47
CA ALA A 222 9.14 33.26 -2.08
C ALA A 222 9.95 32.00 -1.73
N MET A 223 9.34 31.04 -1.01
CA MET A 223 9.94 29.73 -0.71
C MET A 223 10.23 28.93 -1.99
N GLU A 224 9.29 28.87 -2.94
CA GLU A 224 9.47 28.22 -4.24
C GLU A 224 10.61 28.83 -5.06
N ASN A 225 10.80 30.15 -4.94
CA ASN A 225 11.89 30.88 -5.61
C ASN A 225 13.22 30.86 -4.81
N GLY A 226 13.34 30.03 -3.77
CA GLY A 226 14.59 29.86 -3.03
C GLY A 226 14.91 30.99 -2.06
N ASN A 227 13.92 31.77 -1.60
CA ASN A 227 14.14 32.79 -0.59
C ASN A 227 14.69 32.16 0.70
N ARG A 228 15.86 32.65 1.14
CA ARG A 228 16.59 32.09 2.27
C ARG A 228 15.80 32.09 3.58
N GLU A 229 15.14 33.19 3.92
CA GLU A 229 14.37 33.29 5.17
C GLU A 229 13.16 32.36 5.17
N ALA A 230 12.43 32.31 4.04
CA ALA A 230 11.29 31.43 3.89
C ALA A 230 11.70 29.96 4.02
N LEU A 231 12.80 29.56 3.38
CA LEU A 231 13.35 28.20 3.48
C LEU A 231 13.85 27.87 4.89
N GLU A 232 14.55 28.80 5.56
CA GLU A 232 15.03 28.63 6.94
C GLU A 232 13.86 28.39 7.90
N LEU A 233 12.81 29.21 7.83
CA LEU A 233 11.60 29.02 8.65
C LEU A 233 10.87 27.71 8.30
N GLY A 234 10.71 27.40 7.01
CA GLY A 234 10.05 26.17 6.57
C GLY A 234 10.75 24.91 7.06
N ASN A 235 12.08 24.86 6.92
CA ASN A 235 12.89 23.75 7.41
C ASN A 235 12.79 23.62 8.92
N TRP A 236 12.84 24.73 9.65
CA TRP A 236 12.72 24.72 11.10
C TRP A 236 11.35 24.19 11.57
N PHE A 237 10.24 24.64 10.94
CA PHE A 237 8.91 24.10 11.23
C PHE A 237 8.83 22.60 10.92
N LYS A 238 9.48 22.16 9.84
CA LYS A 238 9.56 20.75 9.47
C LYS A 238 10.32 19.91 10.48
N GLU A 239 11.45 20.38 10.97
CA GLU A 239 12.23 19.68 11.99
C GLU A 239 11.45 19.51 13.29
N ILE A 240 10.73 20.55 13.73
CA ILE A 240 9.86 20.49 14.92
C ILE A 240 8.79 19.41 14.74
N SER A 241 8.05 19.45 13.63
CA SER A 241 6.98 18.47 13.37
C SER A 241 7.49 17.05 13.23
N LEU A 242 8.63 16.87 12.56
CA LEU A 242 9.29 15.57 12.43
C LEU A 242 9.71 15.01 13.79
N SER A 243 10.24 15.84 14.68
CA SER A 243 10.65 15.40 16.02
C SER A 243 9.47 14.85 16.83
N GLU A 244 8.28 15.44 16.68
CA GLU A 244 7.07 14.98 17.37
C GLU A 244 6.49 13.71 16.73
N PHE A 245 6.48 13.62 15.40
CA PHE A 245 6.07 12.40 14.71
C PHE A 245 6.96 11.22 15.06
N LYS A 246 8.28 11.43 15.17
CA LYS A 246 9.22 10.39 15.60
C LYS A 246 8.87 9.82 16.97
N LYS A 247 8.50 10.63 17.97
CA LYS A 247 8.04 10.11 19.27
C LYS A 247 6.86 9.15 19.13
N THR A 248 5.93 9.47 18.24
CA THR A 248 4.76 8.62 17.97
C THR A 248 5.18 7.32 17.26
N TYR A 249 6.05 7.41 16.26
CA TYR A 249 6.55 6.23 15.56
C TYR A 249 7.40 5.33 16.45
N ASP A 250 8.25 5.90 17.30
CA ASP A 250 9.07 5.17 18.28
C ASP A 250 8.19 4.38 19.26
N LEU A 251 7.11 5.02 19.76
CA LEU A 251 6.13 4.35 20.63
C LEU A 251 5.46 3.16 19.93
N LEU A 252 5.25 3.25 18.62
CA LEU A 252 4.65 2.20 17.81
C LEU A 252 5.67 1.18 17.26
N GLY A 253 6.97 1.38 17.49
CA GLY A 253 8.04 0.54 16.94
C GLY A 253 8.16 0.65 15.41
N ILE A 254 7.85 1.82 14.85
CA ILE A 254 7.83 2.08 13.41
C ILE A 254 9.09 2.84 13.00
N GLU A 255 9.77 2.31 12.00
CA GLU A 255 10.90 2.96 11.33
C GLU A 255 10.60 3.11 9.84
N PHE A 256 11.22 4.08 9.17
CA PHE A 256 11.10 4.30 7.73
C PHE A 256 12.48 4.34 7.09
N GLU A 257 12.62 3.69 5.94
CA GLU A 257 13.80 3.75 5.09
C GLU A 257 13.93 5.09 4.37
N SER A 258 12.78 5.72 4.06
CA SER A 258 12.74 7.00 3.35
C SER A 258 11.78 7.99 4.01
N TRP A 259 12.24 9.24 4.12
CA TRP A 259 11.47 10.39 4.57
C TRP A 259 11.28 11.42 3.44
N ALA A 260 11.41 10.98 2.19
CA ALA A 260 11.26 11.83 1.01
C ALA A 260 9.80 12.27 0.83
N GLY A 261 9.47 13.40 1.46
CA GLY A 261 8.20 14.11 1.34
C GLY A 261 8.08 14.94 0.07
N GLU A 262 6.96 15.63 -0.06
CA GLU A 262 6.61 16.43 -1.22
C GLU A 262 7.72 17.41 -1.66
N SER A 263 8.37 18.07 -0.69
CA SER A 263 9.41 19.08 -0.92
C SER A 263 10.64 18.54 -1.65
N PHE A 264 10.94 17.25 -1.49
CA PHE A 264 12.09 16.59 -2.09
C PHE A 264 12.00 16.50 -3.61
N TYR A 265 10.78 16.47 -4.17
CA TYR A 265 10.56 16.26 -5.60
C TYR A 265 10.39 17.56 -6.39
N ASN A 266 10.50 18.72 -5.74
CA ASN A 266 10.12 19.99 -6.38
C ASN A 266 10.96 20.33 -7.61
N ASP A 267 12.26 20.07 -7.55
CA ASP A 267 13.21 20.25 -8.64
C ASP A 267 13.06 19.20 -9.75
N GLN A 268 12.32 18.12 -9.50
CA GLN A 268 12.08 17.01 -10.43
C GLN A 268 10.76 17.15 -11.20
N MET A 269 9.83 18.01 -10.75
CA MET A 269 8.51 18.14 -11.38
C MET A 269 8.60 18.69 -12.81
N GLN A 270 9.55 19.57 -13.11
CA GLN A 270 9.72 20.12 -14.45
C GLN A 270 10.08 19.04 -15.48
N ALA A 271 10.94 18.08 -15.10
CA ALA A 271 11.32 16.98 -15.98
C ALA A 271 10.09 16.11 -16.37
N VAL A 272 9.13 15.94 -15.46
CA VAL A 272 7.88 15.23 -15.74
C VAL A 272 7.04 15.98 -16.78
N VAL A 273 6.93 17.31 -16.62
CA VAL A 273 6.18 18.18 -17.57
C VAL A 273 6.82 18.14 -18.95
N ASP A 274 8.15 18.22 -19.01
CA ASP A 274 8.90 18.18 -20.26
C ASP A 274 8.69 16.84 -20.96
N GLU A 275 8.80 15.72 -20.24
CA GLU A 275 8.56 14.38 -20.79
C GLU A 275 7.12 14.21 -21.31
N LEU A 276 6.12 14.66 -20.55
CA LEU A 276 4.71 14.62 -20.99
C LEU A 276 4.49 15.46 -22.26
N THR A 277 5.19 16.59 -22.39
CA THR A 277 5.15 17.46 -23.58
C THR A 277 5.79 16.77 -24.78
N GLU A 278 6.98 16.19 -24.61
CA GLU A 278 7.71 15.47 -25.65
C GLU A 278 6.90 14.29 -26.21
N LYS A 279 6.21 13.57 -25.32
CA LYS A 279 5.30 12.46 -25.68
C LYS A 279 3.95 12.92 -26.23
N ARG A 280 3.70 14.24 -26.30
CA ARG A 280 2.44 14.85 -26.78
C ARG A 280 1.21 14.38 -26.00
N LEU A 281 1.36 14.19 -24.69
CA LEU A 281 0.28 13.76 -23.79
C LEU A 281 -0.44 14.95 -23.13
N LEU A 282 0.15 16.14 -23.15
CA LEU A 282 -0.45 17.34 -22.56
C LEU A 282 -1.39 18.04 -23.56
N GLU A 283 -2.61 18.29 -23.13
CA GLU A 283 -3.60 19.09 -23.81
C GLU A 283 -3.87 20.38 -23.02
N LYS A 284 -4.10 21.48 -23.74
CA LYS A 284 -4.44 22.77 -23.13
C LYS A 284 -5.96 22.92 -23.03
N SER A 285 -6.46 23.15 -21.82
CA SER A 285 -7.89 23.42 -21.56
C SER A 285 -8.05 24.54 -20.54
N ASP A 286 -8.82 25.57 -20.88
CA ASP A 286 -9.04 26.77 -20.05
C ASP A 286 -7.78 27.44 -19.48
N GLY A 287 -6.65 27.29 -20.17
CA GLY A 287 -5.35 27.81 -19.75
C GLY A 287 -4.47 26.82 -18.99
N ALA A 288 -5.04 25.73 -18.49
CA ALA A 288 -4.35 24.67 -17.76
C ALA A 288 -3.83 23.60 -18.73
N MET A 289 -2.82 22.83 -18.30
CA MET A 289 -2.33 21.66 -19.03
C MET A 289 -2.79 20.39 -18.32
N LEU A 290 -3.41 19.48 -19.07
CA LEU A 290 -3.97 18.24 -18.55
C LEU A 290 -3.62 17.04 -19.44
N VAL A 291 -3.76 15.84 -18.88
CA VAL A 291 -3.75 14.59 -19.65
C VAL A 291 -5.19 14.09 -19.74
N ASN A 292 -5.67 13.87 -20.96
CA ASN A 292 -7.01 13.36 -21.20
C ASN A 292 -7.10 11.87 -20.82
N LEU A 293 -8.06 11.54 -19.95
CA LEU A 293 -8.33 10.19 -19.44
C LEU A 293 -9.78 9.75 -19.71
N GLU A 294 -10.52 10.48 -20.55
CA GLU A 294 -11.95 10.18 -20.82
C GLU A 294 -12.12 8.81 -21.47
N GLU A 295 -11.22 8.42 -22.38
CA GLU A 295 -11.19 7.08 -22.99
C GLU A 295 -10.93 5.96 -21.97
N ASP A 296 -10.32 6.30 -20.83
CA ASP A 296 -10.07 5.40 -19.70
C ASP A 296 -11.21 5.42 -18.66
N GLY A 297 -12.30 6.15 -18.93
CA GLY A 297 -13.47 6.23 -18.04
C GLY A 297 -13.26 7.13 -16.81
N MET A 298 -12.29 8.04 -16.86
CA MET A 298 -11.95 8.95 -15.76
C MET A 298 -11.95 10.42 -16.21
N PRO A 299 -12.20 11.38 -15.31
CA PRO A 299 -11.97 12.79 -15.60
C PRO A 299 -10.49 13.06 -15.91
N PRO A 300 -10.18 14.12 -16.68
CA PRO A 300 -8.80 14.49 -17.01
C PRO A 300 -7.92 14.70 -15.78
N CYS A 301 -6.64 14.33 -15.91
CA CYS A 301 -5.63 14.56 -14.87
C CYS A 301 -4.97 15.92 -15.08
N LEU A 302 -5.14 16.84 -14.13
CA LEU A 302 -4.61 18.20 -14.22
C LEU A 302 -3.11 18.21 -13.82
N ILE A 303 -2.23 18.65 -14.72
CA ILE A 303 -0.77 18.62 -14.52
C ILE A 303 -0.23 20.01 -14.16
N LEU A 304 -0.62 21.04 -14.92
CA LEU A 304 -0.27 22.44 -14.67
C LEU A 304 -1.52 23.31 -14.58
N LYS A 305 -1.50 24.27 -13.67
CA LYS A 305 -2.51 25.34 -13.64
C LYS A 305 -2.23 26.41 -14.69
N ASN A 306 -3.17 27.35 -14.84
CA ASN A 306 -3.09 28.48 -15.76
C ASN A 306 -1.86 29.38 -15.55
N ASP A 307 -1.36 29.45 -14.31
CA ASP A 307 -0.18 30.23 -13.93
C ASP A 307 1.14 29.47 -14.15
N GLY A 308 1.08 28.25 -14.70
CA GLY A 308 2.24 27.39 -14.92
C GLY A 308 2.72 26.64 -13.67
N SER A 309 2.06 26.82 -12.52
CA SER A 309 2.40 26.08 -11.30
C SER A 309 1.99 24.61 -11.41
N THR A 310 2.85 23.74 -10.89
CA THR A 310 2.65 22.28 -10.82
C THR A 310 1.65 21.89 -9.74
N LEU A 311 0.99 20.75 -9.95
CA LEU A 311 -0.01 20.20 -9.04
C LEU A 311 0.48 18.93 -8.32
N TYR A 312 -0.33 18.45 -7.37
CA TYR A 312 -0.08 17.21 -6.64
C TYR A 312 0.17 16.02 -7.57
N ALA A 313 -0.61 15.87 -8.65
CA ALA A 313 -0.43 14.78 -9.62
C ALA A 313 0.97 14.79 -10.25
N THR A 314 1.48 15.94 -10.67
CA THR A 314 2.84 16.08 -11.24
C THR A 314 3.91 15.66 -10.25
N ARG A 315 3.72 16.02 -8.98
CA ARG A 315 4.63 15.64 -7.91
C ARG A 315 4.60 14.15 -7.61
N ASP A 316 3.42 13.55 -7.56
CA ASP A 316 3.27 12.11 -7.30
C ASP A 316 3.81 11.26 -8.45
N ILE A 317 3.69 11.75 -9.69
CA ILE A 317 4.38 11.16 -10.85
C ILE A 317 5.90 11.24 -10.67
N ALA A 318 6.44 12.40 -10.30
CA ALA A 318 7.87 12.55 -10.03
C ALA A 318 8.33 11.62 -8.90
N ALA A 319 7.53 11.49 -7.83
CA ALA A 319 7.81 10.61 -6.71
C ALA A 319 7.80 9.13 -7.13
N ALA A 320 6.84 8.69 -7.96
CA ALA A 320 6.79 7.33 -8.48
C ALA A 320 8.00 6.99 -9.36
N ILE A 321 8.38 7.92 -10.25
CA ILE A 321 9.57 7.78 -11.12
C ILE A 321 10.84 7.70 -10.26
N TYR A 322 11.00 8.59 -9.29
CA TYR A 322 12.13 8.56 -8.36
C TYR A 322 12.22 7.23 -7.59
N ARG A 323 11.09 6.77 -7.04
CA ARG A 323 11.03 5.49 -6.29
C ARG A 323 11.46 4.32 -7.18
N TYR A 324 11.05 4.31 -8.44
CA TYR A 324 11.42 3.25 -9.37
C TYR A 324 12.92 3.28 -9.67
N HIS A 325 13.48 4.45 -10.00
CA HIS A 325 14.90 4.56 -10.29
C HIS A 325 15.81 4.34 -9.07
N THR A 326 15.33 4.69 -7.88
CA THR A 326 16.10 4.58 -6.63
C THR A 326 16.05 3.16 -6.05
N TYR A 327 14.86 2.55 -6.03
CA TYR A 327 14.63 1.28 -5.32
C TYR A 327 14.40 0.08 -6.25
N GLY A 328 14.14 0.31 -7.54
CA GLY A 328 13.92 -0.76 -8.52
C GLY A 328 12.73 -1.66 -8.17
N PHE A 329 11.64 -1.09 -7.66
CA PHE A 329 10.56 -1.88 -7.07
C PHE A 329 9.86 -2.86 -8.04
N ASP A 330 9.43 -4.00 -7.49
CA ASP A 330 8.51 -4.94 -8.12
C ASP A 330 7.06 -4.60 -7.84
N THR A 331 6.79 -3.96 -6.70
CA THR A 331 5.50 -3.37 -6.35
C THR A 331 5.72 -2.09 -5.56
N SER A 332 4.92 -1.05 -5.84
CA SER A 332 4.83 0.15 -5.00
C SER A 332 3.40 0.31 -4.50
N LEU A 333 3.22 0.11 -3.19
CA LEU A 333 1.93 0.17 -2.51
C LEU A 333 1.75 1.52 -1.80
N TYR A 334 0.60 2.16 -2.02
CA TYR A 334 0.24 3.45 -1.45
C TYR A 334 -0.91 3.29 -0.46
N VAL A 335 -0.60 3.31 0.83
CA VAL A 335 -1.57 3.10 1.91
C VAL A 335 -2.13 4.45 2.33
N THR A 336 -3.17 4.92 1.62
CA THR A 336 -3.83 6.20 1.90
C THR A 336 -5.35 6.06 2.08
N ASP A 337 -6.05 7.18 2.21
CA ASP A 337 -7.51 7.20 2.38
C ASP A 337 -8.23 6.81 1.07
N ALA A 338 -9.31 6.04 1.19
CA ALA A 338 -10.08 5.60 0.03
C ALA A 338 -10.68 6.77 -0.79
N GLY A 339 -10.89 7.94 -0.19
CA GLY A 339 -11.32 9.15 -0.87
C GLY A 339 -10.31 9.66 -1.91
N GLN A 340 -9.06 9.21 -1.87
CA GLN A 340 -8.02 9.56 -2.86
C GLN A 340 -7.93 8.57 -4.02
N SER A 341 -8.77 7.54 -4.08
CA SER A 341 -8.68 6.47 -5.09
C SER A 341 -8.69 7.00 -6.53
N LEU A 342 -9.50 8.04 -6.81
CA LEU A 342 -9.53 8.64 -8.15
C LEU A 342 -8.18 9.29 -8.51
N HIS A 343 -7.58 10.03 -7.58
CA HIS A 343 -6.28 10.68 -7.79
C HIS A 343 -5.19 9.65 -8.12
N PHE A 344 -5.10 8.57 -7.34
CA PHE A 344 -4.17 7.47 -7.61
C PHE A 344 -4.42 6.81 -8.96
N ALA A 345 -5.69 6.51 -9.28
CA ALA A 345 -6.04 5.93 -10.58
C ALA A 345 -5.65 6.84 -11.75
N GLN A 346 -5.84 8.15 -11.61
CA GLN A 346 -5.46 9.14 -12.62
C GLN A 346 -3.96 9.16 -12.86
N PHE A 347 -3.13 9.37 -11.82
CA PHE A 347 -1.69 9.50 -12.06
C PHE A 347 -1.02 8.16 -12.41
N PHE A 348 -1.53 7.02 -11.91
CA PHE A 348 -1.09 5.69 -12.38
C PHE A 348 -1.33 5.54 -13.87
N LYS A 349 -2.50 5.98 -14.35
CA LYS A 349 -2.83 5.96 -15.78
C LYS A 349 -1.97 6.93 -16.58
N VAL A 350 -1.62 8.10 -16.04
CA VAL A 350 -0.67 9.01 -16.69
C VAL A 350 0.70 8.33 -16.85
N ILE A 351 1.22 7.68 -15.81
CA ILE A 351 2.50 6.94 -15.88
C ILE A 351 2.43 5.81 -16.92
N GLU A 352 1.29 5.11 -17.01
CA GLU A 352 1.06 4.10 -18.07
C GLU A 352 1.10 4.73 -19.47
N LYS A 353 0.41 5.85 -19.70
CA LYS A 353 0.42 6.59 -20.98
C LYS A 353 1.81 7.16 -21.31
N MET A 354 2.63 7.49 -20.30
CA MET A 354 4.04 7.85 -20.49
C MET A 354 4.89 6.66 -21.02
N GLY A 355 4.34 5.44 -21.01
CA GLY A 355 4.99 4.26 -21.57
C GLY A 355 5.88 3.51 -20.58
N TYR A 356 5.71 3.76 -19.28
CA TYR A 356 6.46 3.07 -18.23
C TYR A 356 5.85 1.69 -17.94
N PRO A 357 6.54 0.56 -18.24
CA PRO A 357 5.96 -0.78 -18.06
C PRO A 357 5.64 -1.11 -16.60
N TRP A 358 6.36 -0.47 -15.68
CA TRP A 358 6.17 -0.61 -14.24
C TRP A 358 4.96 0.15 -13.69
N ALA A 359 4.23 0.93 -14.50
CA ALA A 359 2.95 1.52 -14.09
C ALA A 359 1.99 0.45 -13.53
N SER A 360 2.00 -0.73 -14.15
CA SER A 360 1.22 -1.91 -13.75
C SER A 360 1.62 -2.49 -12.38
N ARG A 361 2.67 -1.97 -11.73
CA ARG A 361 3.17 -2.38 -10.41
C ARG A 361 2.77 -1.41 -9.28
N LEU A 362 2.10 -0.31 -9.62
CA LEU A 362 1.59 0.66 -8.65
C LEU A 362 0.24 0.18 -8.09
N ARG A 363 0.03 0.28 -6.78
CA ARG A 363 -1.17 -0.18 -6.07
C ARG A 363 -1.59 0.84 -5.02
N HIS A 364 -2.87 1.17 -4.96
CA HIS A 364 -3.47 1.96 -3.89
C HIS A 364 -4.25 1.02 -2.98
#